data_AF-B4H7K4-F1
#
_entry.id   AF-B4H7K4-F1
#
_cell.length_a   1.000
_cell.length_b   1.000
_cell.length_c   1.000
_cell.angle_alpha   90.00
_cell.angle_beta   90.00
_cell.angle_gamma   90.00
#
_symmetry.space_group_name_H-M   'P 1'
#
loop_
_entity.id
_entity.type
_entity.pdbx_description
1 polymer ?
#
loop_
_entity_poly.entity_id
_entity_poly.type
_entity_poly.pdbx_seq_one_letter_code
_entity_poly.pdbx_strand_id
1 'polypeptide(L)'
;MSRSSYSPSYSPSNSPSASESQVEDRLLSQDREPQQSSNKPLHNAGSSSVRFGRVSLVKCWLLGVLLLLTVAASWPTGTSAAPRRLSGRHLILPHRHHVHQRSADRQSLEHRKNITIVTPEPTSTLLCQYHKSAMSAMISLDNAKKVAERTMDAIICLVGQWLDYYWNEDGVTLNGAIDRYSLHSLNLTHPLHEETKKVKFDNDTKRFIYENQAEVGEASEELPKIADALMIVRHLMLNVTKGHSSYNCTFVHIIEKLSHNLYMAETAMNNQLCSMSSYTYTGSYPDHKFGVTLEAIKLLTVIQQKYKVLLEKQRDEEDLH
;
A
#
# COMPACT_ATOMS: atom_id res chain seq x y z
N MET A 1 16.95 39.70 49.72
CA MET A 1 17.49 39.10 48.48
C MET A 1 16.33 38.90 47.52
N SER A 2 16.19 39.85 46.60
CA SER A 2 15.10 39.94 45.62
C SER A 2 15.38 39.01 44.45
N ARG A 3 14.40 38.20 44.02
CA ARG A 3 14.46 37.51 42.72
C ARG A 3 13.32 37.99 41.84
N SER A 4 13.76 38.54 40.72
CA SER A 4 13.01 39.24 39.69
C SER A 4 12.19 38.27 38.85
N SER A 5 10.91 38.60 38.67
CA SER A 5 9.97 38.02 37.73
C SER A 5 10.27 38.49 36.30
N TYR A 6 10.45 37.53 35.38
CA TYR A 6 10.54 37.79 33.94
C TYR A 6 9.33 37.19 33.24
N SER A 7 8.51 38.05 32.66
CA SER A 7 7.44 37.72 31.71
C SER A 7 7.89 38.10 30.30
N PRO A 8 7.78 37.24 29.28
CA PRO A 8 7.87 37.67 27.89
C PRO A 8 6.47 37.98 27.35
N SER A 9 6.32 39.24 26.95
CA SER A 9 5.19 39.83 26.25
C SER A 9 5.11 39.36 24.79
N TYR A 10 3.90 38.96 24.39
CA TYR A 10 3.48 38.74 23.00
C TYR A 10 3.38 40.07 22.23
N SER A 11 3.67 40.02 20.93
CA SER A 11 3.20 41.01 19.96
C SER A 11 2.71 40.26 18.71
N PRO A 12 1.50 40.56 18.19
CA PRO A 12 0.94 39.92 17.01
C PRO A 12 1.37 40.66 15.74
N SER A 13 1.72 39.93 14.69
CA SER A 13 1.93 40.48 13.35
C SER A 13 0.98 39.84 12.34
N ASN A 14 -0.06 40.58 12.03
CA ASN A 14 -0.76 40.78 10.75
C ASN A 14 -0.79 39.65 9.71
N SER A 15 -2.01 39.16 9.51
CA SER A 15 -2.52 38.60 8.26
C SER A 15 -2.54 39.63 7.11
N PRO A 16 -2.46 39.17 5.86
CA PRO A 16 -3.27 39.73 4.79
C PRO A 16 -4.16 38.67 4.15
N SER A 17 -5.44 39.01 4.09
CA SER A 17 -6.49 38.41 3.27
C SER A 17 -6.34 38.81 1.80
N ALA A 18 -6.44 37.85 0.87
CA ALA A 18 -6.83 38.03 -0.54
C ALA A 18 -7.10 36.61 -1.12
N SER A 19 -8.35 36.15 -1.13
CA SER A 19 -9.32 36.23 -2.24
C SER A 19 -9.09 35.22 -3.36
N GLU A 20 -9.99 34.23 -3.43
CA GLU A 20 -10.27 33.39 -4.59
C GLU A 20 -10.64 34.25 -5.82
N SER A 21 -10.01 33.95 -6.95
CA SER A 21 -10.51 34.05 -8.34
C SER A 21 -9.32 34.29 -9.28
N GLN A 22 -9.37 33.69 -10.49
CA GLN A 22 -8.40 33.79 -11.60
C GLN A 22 -7.29 32.74 -11.68
N VAL A 23 -7.64 31.48 -12.00
CA VAL A 23 -6.84 30.66 -12.92
C VAL A 23 -7.77 29.75 -13.75
N GLU A 24 -8.70 30.37 -14.49
CA GLU A 24 -9.36 29.76 -15.66
C GLU A 24 -9.40 30.83 -16.74
N ASP A 25 -8.32 30.94 -17.50
CA ASP A 25 -8.31 31.51 -18.86
C ASP A 25 -6.89 31.46 -19.40
N ARG A 26 -6.58 30.40 -20.14
CA ARG A 26 -5.53 30.36 -21.17
C ARG A 26 -5.64 29.07 -21.99
N LEU A 27 -6.72 29.00 -22.74
CA LEU A 27 -6.81 28.20 -23.96
C LEU A 27 -6.73 29.17 -25.15
N LEU A 28 -6.05 28.72 -26.20
CA LEU A 28 -6.15 29.18 -27.59
C LEU A 28 -5.42 30.48 -27.97
N SER A 29 -4.27 30.31 -28.64
CA SER A 29 -3.98 30.86 -29.97
C SER A 29 -2.50 30.63 -30.30
N GLN A 30 -2.18 29.81 -31.32
CA GLN A 30 -1.43 30.28 -32.49
C GLN A 30 -1.33 29.20 -33.58
N ASP A 31 -2.15 29.34 -34.62
CA ASP A 31 -1.93 28.83 -35.97
C ASP A 31 -0.74 29.54 -36.63
N ARG A 32 0.07 28.79 -37.41
CA ARG A 32 0.27 29.01 -38.86
C ARG A 32 1.33 28.08 -39.48
N GLU A 33 0.91 27.32 -40.50
CA GLU A 33 1.76 26.86 -41.62
C GLU A 33 2.20 28.05 -42.52
N PRO A 34 3.11 27.81 -43.50
CA PRO A 34 2.61 27.59 -44.88
C PRO A 34 3.38 26.56 -45.74
N GLN A 35 2.63 25.81 -46.58
CA GLN A 35 2.73 25.55 -48.06
C GLN A 35 4.13 25.42 -48.74
N GLN A 36 4.40 24.68 -49.84
CA GLN A 36 3.67 24.06 -50.96
C GLN A 36 4.71 23.20 -51.75
N SER A 37 4.40 22.09 -52.42
CA SER A 37 3.99 22.01 -53.85
C SER A 37 4.00 20.52 -54.26
N SER A 38 2.89 19.94 -54.70
CA SER A 38 2.37 19.84 -56.08
C SER A 38 3.24 19.08 -57.08
N ASN A 39 2.86 17.83 -57.42
CA ASN A 39 2.36 17.45 -58.75
C ASN A 39 2.14 15.91 -58.89
N LYS A 40 0.93 15.53 -59.30
CA LYS A 40 0.61 14.32 -60.11
C LYS A 40 0.46 14.78 -61.59
N PRO A 41 0.19 13.97 -62.65
CA PRO A 41 -0.25 12.56 -62.68
C PRO A 41 0.20 11.65 -63.88
N LEU A 42 -0.18 10.36 -63.76
CA LEU A 42 -0.74 9.41 -64.76
C LEU A 42 0.10 8.62 -65.82
N HIS A 43 -0.40 7.39 -66.04
CA HIS A 43 -0.26 6.40 -67.13
C HIS A 43 0.96 5.46 -67.18
N ASN A 44 0.73 4.16 -66.92
CA ASN A 44 0.64 3.18 -68.02
C ASN A 44 0.16 1.80 -67.57
N ALA A 45 -0.81 1.28 -68.33
CA ALA A 45 -1.24 -0.11 -68.30
C ALA A 45 -0.21 -0.96 -69.04
N GLY A 46 0.22 -2.06 -68.42
CA GLY A 46 1.12 -3.04 -69.00
C GLY A 46 0.67 -4.44 -68.61
N SER A 47 -0.22 -5.01 -69.43
CA SER A 47 -0.52 -6.44 -69.44
C SER A 47 0.78 -7.21 -69.61
N SER A 48 1.15 -8.04 -68.64
CA SER A 48 2.21 -9.03 -68.78
C SER A 48 1.65 -10.42 -68.54
N SER A 49 1.72 -11.23 -69.59
CA SER A 49 1.34 -12.64 -69.64
C SER A 49 2.09 -13.45 -68.59
N VAL A 50 1.37 -14.18 -67.74
CA VAL A 50 1.96 -15.20 -66.86
C VAL A 50 2.37 -16.39 -67.73
N ARG A 51 3.65 -16.45 -68.11
CA ARG A 51 4.26 -17.68 -68.60
C ARG A 51 4.57 -18.55 -67.39
N PHE A 52 3.87 -19.68 -67.26
CA PHE A 52 4.30 -20.78 -66.38
C PHE A 52 5.63 -21.33 -66.91
N GLY A 53 6.72 -20.71 -66.48
CA GLY A 53 8.06 -21.25 -66.66
C GLY A 53 8.16 -22.54 -65.85
N ARG A 54 8.56 -23.62 -66.51
CA ARG A 54 8.91 -24.91 -65.87
C ARG A 54 9.82 -24.64 -64.68
N VAL A 55 9.26 -24.77 -63.48
CA VAL A 55 10.02 -24.69 -62.24
C VAL A 55 10.91 -25.92 -62.21
N SER A 56 12.21 -25.72 -62.37
CA SER A 56 13.20 -26.79 -62.26
C SER A 56 13.02 -27.48 -60.91
N LEU A 57 12.99 -28.83 -60.92
CA LEU A 57 12.87 -29.69 -59.73
C LEU A 57 13.81 -29.27 -58.59
N VAL A 58 14.98 -28.72 -58.93
CA VAL A 58 15.99 -28.22 -57.99
C VAL A 58 15.48 -27.02 -57.18
N LYS A 59 14.68 -26.13 -57.79
CA LYS A 59 14.10 -24.96 -57.10
C LYS A 59 12.96 -25.36 -56.16
N CYS A 60 12.17 -26.38 -56.52
CA CYS A 60 11.17 -26.96 -55.61
C CYS A 60 11.82 -27.69 -54.44
N TRP A 61 12.96 -28.36 -54.66
CA TRP A 61 13.70 -29.02 -53.60
C TRP A 61 14.29 -28.04 -52.59
N LEU A 62 14.87 -26.93 -53.06
CA LEU A 62 15.38 -25.86 -52.19
C LEU A 62 14.28 -25.20 -51.36
N LEU A 63 13.11 -24.95 -51.95
CA LEU A 63 11.94 -24.45 -51.21
C LEU A 63 11.46 -25.46 -50.16
N GLY A 64 11.48 -26.75 -50.46
CA GLY A 64 11.14 -27.81 -49.50
C GLY A 64 12.11 -27.87 -48.31
N VAL A 65 13.41 -27.78 -48.56
CA VAL A 65 14.44 -27.76 -47.49
C VAL A 65 14.33 -26.48 -46.63
N LEU A 66 14.06 -25.33 -47.25
CA LEU A 66 13.88 -24.07 -46.53
C LEU A 66 12.60 -24.09 -45.65
N LEU A 67 11.54 -24.74 -46.13
CA LEU A 67 10.32 -24.95 -45.35
C LEU A 67 10.56 -25.90 -44.16
N LEU A 68 11.34 -26.96 -44.35
CA LEU A 68 11.71 -27.90 -43.29
C LEU A 68 12.58 -27.25 -42.20
N LEU A 69 13.53 -26.38 -42.59
CA LEU A 69 14.35 -25.62 -41.66
C LEU A 69 13.56 -24.58 -40.86
N THR A 70 12.58 -23.93 -41.49
CA THR A 70 11.72 -22.94 -40.80
C THR A 70 10.76 -23.61 -39.83
N VAL A 71 10.21 -24.78 -40.16
CA VAL A 71 9.38 -25.57 -39.21
C VAL A 71 10.21 -26.10 -38.04
N ALA A 72 11.46 -26.52 -38.26
CA ALA A 72 12.33 -26.96 -37.17
C ALA A 72 12.75 -25.82 -36.22
N ALA A 73 12.90 -24.59 -36.75
CA ALA A 73 13.27 -23.41 -35.96
C ALA A 73 12.07 -22.71 -35.29
N SER A 74 10.83 -22.95 -35.75
CA SER A 74 9.61 -22.37 -35.19
C SER A 74 8.97 -23.22 -34.08
N TRP A 75 9.62 -24.30 -33.64
CA TRP A 75 9.19 -24.99 -32.44
C TRP A 75 9.52 -24.11 -31.23
N PRO A 76 8.54 -23.76 -30.40
CA PRO A 76 8.82 -23.02 -29.18
C PRO A 76 9.78 -23.86 -28.34
N THR A 77 10.95 -23.32 -28.03
CA THR A 77 11.77 -23.75 -26.89
C THR A 77 11.05 -23.38 -25.60
N GLY A 78 9.87 -23.97 -25.39
CA GLY A 78 9.35 -24.24 -24.08
C GLY A 78 10.15 -25.42 -23.55
N THR A 79 11.27 -25.14 -22.90
CA THR A 79 11.88 -26.11 -21.99
C THR A 79 10.93 -26.29 -20.82
N SER A 80 9.88 -27.07 -21.03
CA SER A 80 9.22 -27.80 -19.95
C SER A 80 10.30 -28.70 -19.36
N ALA A 81 10.80 -28.31 -18.19
CA ALA A 81 11.56 -29.20 -17.35
C ALA A 81 10.66 -30.41 -17.06
N ALA A 82 10.86 -31.48 -17.83
CA ALA A 82 10.25 -32.77 -17.53
C ALA A 82 10.67 -33.17 -16.11
N PRO A 83 9.74 -33.53 -15.21
CA PRO A 83 10.09 -33.94 -13.87
C PRO A 83 10.85 -35.26 -13.97
N ARG A 84 12.18 -35.20 -13.84
CA ARG A 84 12.97 -36.41 -13.58
C ARG A 84 12.59 -36.92 -12.20
N ARG A 85 11.59 -37.79 -12.15
CA ARG A 85 11.50 -38.80 -11.09
C ARG A 85 12.70 -39.72 -11.23
N LEU A 86 13.82 -39.33 -10.62
CA LEU A 86 14.93 -40.24 -10.34
C LEU A 86 14.86 -40.62 -8.87
N SER A 87 14.17 -41.74 -8.67
CA SER A 87 14.32 -42.74 -7.63
C SER A 87 15.48 -42.50 -6.65
N GLY A 88 15.15 -42.34 -5.37
CA GLY A 88 16.08 -42.21 -4.27
C GLY A 88 16.90 -43.47 -4.00
N ARG A 89 17.96 -43.69 -4.77
CA ARG A 89 19.07 -44.59 -4.43
C ARG A 89 20.36 -43.94 -4.92
N HIS A 90 21.36 -43.86 -4.05
CA HIS A 90 22.67 -43.20 -4.20
C HIS A 90 22.78 -41.77 -3.65
N LEU A 91 22.31 -41.56 -2.41
CA LEU A 91 23.09 -40.79 -1.44
C LEU A 91 23.61 -41.78 -0.38
N ILE A 92 24.66 -42.51 -0.74
CA ILE A 92 25.47 -43.23 0.25
C ILE A 92 26.54 -42.23 0.71
N LEU A 93 26.23 -41.46 1.75
CA LEU A 93 27.26 -40.81 2.56
C LEU A 93 27.85 -41.87 3.49
N PRO A 94 29.18 -42.00 3.60
CA PRO A 94 29.77 -42.87 4.60
C PRO A 94 29.52 -42.27 5.99
N HIS A 95 28.64 -42.92 6.75
CA HIS A 95 28.53 -42.73 8.19
C HIS A 95 29.88 -43.01 8.85
N ARG A 96 30.39 -42.04 9.63
CA ARG A 96 30.82 -42.23 11.03
C ARG A 96 31.40 -40.92 11.56
N HIS A 97 30.64 -40.24 12.41
CA HIS A 97 30.91 -40.17 13.84
C HIS A 97 29.62 -39.72 14.53
N HIS A 98 29.21 -40.48 15.55
CA HIS A 98 28.08 -40.18 16.40
C HIS A 98 28.29 -38.83 17.08
N VAL A 99 27.70 -37.77 16.51
CA VAL A 99 27.43 -36.53 17.24
C VAL A 99 25.95 -36.53 17.53
N HIS A 100 25.62 -36.42 18.82
CA HIS A 100 24.30 -36.48 19.38
C HIS A 100 23.24 -35.70 18.57
N GLN A 101 22.36 -36.42 17.86
CA GLN A 101 21.05 -35.91 17.42
C GLN A 101 20.09 -35.82 18.62
N ARG A 102 20.48 -35.06 19.65
CA ARG A 102 19.59 -34.63 20.74
C ARG A 102 19.56 -33.11 20.92
N SER A 103 20.05 -32.36 19.93
CA SER A 103 20.09 -30.89 19.99
C SER A 103 19.24 -30.19 18.92
N ALA A 104 18.68 -30.91 17.94
CA ALA A 104 17.82 -30.30 16.91
C ALA A 104 16.36 -30.10 17.37
N ASP A 105 15.90 -30.84 18.39
CA ASP A 105 14.54 -30.69 18.96
C ASP A 105 14.43 -29.66 20.08
N ARG A 106 15.54 -29.01 20.47
CA ARG A 106 15.53 -27.92 21.46
C ARG A 106 15.75 -26.53 20.89
N GLN A 107 16.22 -26.39 19.65
CA GLN A 107 16.35 -25.08 18.98
C GLN A 107 15.14 -24.72 18.10
N SER A 108 14.26 -25.67 17.78
CA SER A 108 13.03 -25.40 17.00
C SER A 108 11.84 -24.92 17.85
N LEU A 109 11.93 -25.01 19.19
CA LEU A 109 10.88 -24.58 20.12
C LEU A 109 11.17 -23.26 20.86
N GLU A 110 12.35 -22.67 20.65
CA GLU A 110 12.68 -21.30 21.06
C GLU A 110 13.09 -20.46 19.84
N HIS A 111 12.27 -20.50 18.77
CA HIS A 111 12.23 -19.33 17.88
C HIS A 111 11.51 -18.22 18.65
N ARG A 112 12.24 -17.63 19.62
CA ARG A 112 11.84 -16.42 20.32
C ARG A 112 11.72 -15.38 19.22
N LYS A 113 10.51 -15.22 18.67
CA LYS A 113 10.19 -14.14 17.74
C LYS A 113 10.77 -12.89 18.40
N ASN A 114 11.63 -12.15 17.70
CA ASN A 114 12.19 -10.91 18.20
C ASN A 114 11.03 -9.91 18.35
N ILE A 115 10.33 -10.01 19.47
CA ILE A 115 9.21 -9.17 19.83
C ILE A 115 9.80 -7.92 20.46
N THR A 116 9.67 -6.80 19.76
CA THR A 116 10.02 -5.50 20.29
C THR A 116 8.84 -4.98 21.09
N ILE A 117 9.08 -4.58 22.34
CA ILE A 117 8.09 -3.91 23.18
C ILE A 117 8.39 -2.42 23.14
N VAL A 118 7.38 -1.62 22.82
CA VAL A 118 7.48 -0.16 22.79
C VAL A 118 6.52 0.39 23.83
N THR A 119 7.09 1.02 24.85
CA THR A 119 6.34 1.77 25.86
C THR A 119 6.55 3.26 25.57
N PRO A 120 5.51 4.01 25.21
CA PRO A 120 5.66 5.44 24.98
C PRO A 120 6.10 6.15 26.25
N GLU A 121 7.11 7.03 26.15
CA GLU A 121 7.37 7.99 27.22
C GLU A 121 6.21 8.98 27.29
N PRO A 122 5.81 9.44 28.49
CA PRO A 122 4.71 10.38 28.68
C PRO A 122 5.00 11.82 28.19
N THR A 123 5.89 11.98 27.21
CA THR A 123 6.21 13.28 26.60
C THR A 123 5.11 13.73 25.65
N SER A 124 4.97 15.06 25.50
CA SER A 124 3.80 15.73 24.91
C SER A 124 3.49 15.40 23.44
N THR A 125 4.41 14.77 22.70
CA THR A 125 4.24 14.42 21.28
C THR A 125 3.48 13.10 21.05
N LEU A 126 3.16 12.35 22.12
CA LEU A 126 2.45 11.07 22.10
C LEU A 126 1.11 11.12 22.84
N LEU A 127 0.64 12.32 23.16
CA LEU A 127 -0.70 12.58 23.68
C LEU A 127 -1.58 13.04 22.53
N CYS A 128 -2.82 12.56 22.48
CA CYS A 128 -3.81 13.11 21.57
C CYS A 128 -3.93 14.62 21.81
N GLN A 129 -3.92 15.40 20.74
CA GLN A 129 -4.14 16.83 20.90
C GLN A 129 -5.62 17.05 21.23
N TYR A 130 -5.88 17.77 22.31
CA TYR A 130 -7.23 18.13 22.68
C TYR A 130 -7.79 19.10 21.63
N HIS A 131 -8.66 18.60 20.76
CA HIS A 131 -9.36 19.40 19.76
C HIS A 131 -10.82 19.53 20.14
N LYS A 132 -11.22 20.75 20.51
CA LYS A 132 -12.63 21.08 20.70
C LYS A 132 -13.24 21.36 19.34
N SER A 133 -14.00 20.40 18.82
CA SER A 133 -14.75 20.60 17.58
C SER A 133 -15.97 21.47 17.84
N ALA A 134 -16.19 22.47 16.98
CA ALA A 134 -17.46 23.21 16.93
C ALA A 134 -18.50 22.49 16.03
N MET A 135 -18.11 21.41 15.36
CA MET A 135 -19.01 20.63 14.49
C MET A 135 -19.86 19.66 15.31
N SER A 136 -21.05 19.33 14.81
CA SER A 136 -21.85 18.25 15.40
C SER A 136 -21.12 16.91 15.31
N ALA A 137 -21.49 15.99 16.21
CA ALA A 137 -20.90 14.65 16.24
C ALA A 137 -21.11 13.92 14.90
N MET A 138 -22.32 14.01 14.33
CA MET A 138 -22.66 13.38 13.05
C MET A 138 -21.80 13.91 11.89
N ILE A 139 -21.63 15.24 11.79
CA ILE A 139 -20.79 15.85 10.74
C ILE A 139 -19.33 15.42 10.91
N SER A 140 -18.83 15.40 12.15
CA SER A 140 -17.46 15.00 12.46
C SER A 140 -17.19 13.54 12.09
N LEU A 141 -18.13 12.64 12.41
CA LEU A 141 -18.03 11.23 12.06
C LEU A 141 -18.13 10.98 10.55
N ASP A 142 -19.00 11.67 9.82
CA ASP A 142 -19.11 11.50 8.37
C ASP A 142 -17.85 12.01 7.65
N ASN A 143 -17.29 13.13 8.12
CA ASN A 143 -16.01 13.61 7.62
C ASN A 143 -14.87 12.64 7.94
N ALA A 144 -14.81 12.08 9.15
CA ALA A 144 -13.79 11.09 9.53
C ALA A 144 -13.90 9.83 8.68
N LYS A 145 -15.12 9.34 8.41
CA LYS A 145 -15.37 8.21 7.48
C LYS A 145 -14.83 8.47 6.08
N LYS A 146 -15.16 9.63 5.50
CA LYS A 146 -14.70 10.03 4.15
C LYS A 146 -13.18 10.19 4.09
N VAL A 147 -12.57 10.72 5.14
CA VAL A 147 -11.11 10.88 5.22
C VAL A 147 -10.43 9.51 5.32
N ALA A 148 -10.97 8.57 6.10
CA ALA A 148 -10.44 7.21 6.19
C ALA A 148 -10.45 6.50 4.83
N GLU A 149 -11.59 6.55 4.12
CA GLU A 149 -11.74 5.97 2.78
C GLU A 149 -10.72 6.56 1.78
N ARG A 150 -10.69 7.90 1.65
CA ARG A 150 -9.76 8.58 0.73
C ARG A 150 -8.29 8.33 1.08
N THR A 151 -7.99 8.20 2.37
CA THR A 151 -6.62 7.94 2.83
C THR A 151 -6.21 6.52 2.50
N MET A 152 -7.09 5.55 2.68
CA MET A 152 -6.84 4.17 2.27
C MET A 152 -6.52 4.10 0.77
N ASP A 153 -7.35 4.71 -0.08
CA ASP A 153 -7.12 4.74 -1.53
C ASP A 153 -5.80 5.43 -1.89
N ALA A 154 -5.49 6.55 -1.24
CA ALA A 154 -4.24 7.27 -1.46
C ALA A 154 -3.02 6.44 -1.05
N ILE A 155 -3.07 5.73 0.09
CA ILE A 155 -1.97 4.87 0.54
C ILE A 155 -1.78 3.69 -0.42
N ILE A 156 -2.86 3.04 -0.88
CA ILE A 156 -2.78 1.96 -1.89
C ILE A 156 -2.12 2.48 -3.16
N CYS A 157 -2.50 3.68 -3.64
CA CYS A 157 -1.90 4.31 -4.81
C CYS A 157 -0.40 4.59 -4.60
N LEU A 158 -0.03 5.21 -3.48
CA LEU A 158 1.35 5.55 -3.12
C LEU A 158 2.24 4.30 -3.03
N VAL A 159 1.73 3.23 -2.41
CA VAL A 159 2.45 1.96 -2.33
C VAL A 159 2.56 1.32 -3.70
N GLY A 160 1.52 1.36 -4.53
CA GLY A 160 1.58 0.87 -5.91
C GLY A 160 2.69 1.55 -6.70
N GLN A 161 2.76 2.89 -6.67
CA GLN A 161 3.83 3.64 -7.33
C GLN A 161 5.22 3.32 -6.77
N TRP A 162 5.33 3.14 -5.45
CA TRP A 162 6.58 2.74 -4.82
C TRP A 162 7.00 1.33 -5.23
N LEU A 163 6.06 0.38 -5.27
CA LEU A 163 6.31 -0.98 -5.72
C LEU A 163 6.77 -1.01 -7.18
N ASP A 164 6.05 -0.29 -8.05
CA ASP A 164 6.42 -0.15 -9.46
C ASP A 164 7.84 0.42 -9.56
N TYR A 165 8.12 1.58 -8.96
CA TYR A 165 9.44 2.21 -9.03
C TYR A 165 10.60 1.29 -8.59
N TYR A 166 10.44 0.56 -7.48
CA TYR A 166 11.50 -0.26 -6.89
C TYR A 166 11.63 -1.66 -7.46
N TRP A 167 10.52 -2.25 -7.91
CA TRP A 167 10.46 -3.61 -8.44
C TRP A 167 10.04 -3.64 -9.92
N ASN A 168 10.28 -2.54 -10.66
CA ASN A 168 9.97 -2.39 -12.09
C ASN A 168 10.47 -3.58 -12.94
N GLU A 169 11.61 -4.18 -12.61
CA GLU A 169 12.16 -5.33 -13.35
C GLU A 169 11.45 -6.65 -13.02
N ASP A 170 10.88 -6.77 -11.81
CA ASP A 170 10.16 -7.95 -11.33
C ASP A 170 8.63 -7.85 -11.55
N GLY A 171 8.11 -6.67 -11.94
CA GLY A 171 6.68 -6.44 -12.17
C GLY A 171 5.81 -6.68 -10.93
N VAL A 172 6.34 -6.46 -9.73
CA VAL A 172 5.65 -6.78 -8.47
C VAL A 172 4.51 -5.80 -8.22
N THR A 173 3.29 -6.24 -8.52
CA THR A 173 2.07 -5.52 -8.14
C THR A 173 1.83 -5.58 -6.63
N LEU A 174 0.93 -4.72 -6.11
CA LEU A 174 0.50 -4.78 -4.70
C LEU A 174 0.04 -6.20 -4.30
N ASN A 175 -0.73 -6.86 -5.17
CA ASN A 175 -1.14 -8.24 -4.93
C ASN A 175 0.06 -9.19 -4.88
N GLY A 176 0.97 -9.07 -5.84
CA GLY A 176 2.21 -9.88 -5.85
C GLY A 176 3.07 -9.67 -4.61
N ALA A 177 3.12 -8.45 -4.07
CA ALA A 177 3.80 -8.17 -2.81
C ALA A 177 3.08 -8.79 -1.60
N ILE A 178 1.75 -8.69 -1.53
CA ILE A 178 0.94 -9.33 -0.49
C ILE A 178 1.17 -10.85 -0.51
N ASP A 179 1.10 -11.48 -1.68
CA ASP A 179 1.33 -12.91 -1.85
C ASP A 179 2.76 -13.30 -1.46
N ARG A 180 3.77 -12.54 -1.90
CA ARG A 180 5.18 -12.74 -1.57
C ARG A 180 5.42 -12.74 -0.06
N TYR A 181 4.71 -11.88 0.68
CA TYR A 181 4.84 -11.76 2.13
C TYR A 181 3.75 -12.48 2.94
N SER A 182 2.92 -13.32 2.30
CA SER A 182 1.77 -13.99 2.94
C SER A 182 2.13 -14.89 4.13
N LEU A 183 3.35 -15.42 4.16
CA LEU A 183 3.87 -16.26 5.26
C LEU A 183 4.49 -15.44 6.41
N HIS A 184 4.58 -14.12 6.25
CA HIS A 184 5.14 -13.22 7.25
C HIS A 184 4.04 -12.44 7.96
N SER A 185 4.23 -12.22 9.25
CA SER A 185 3.31 -11.42 10.07
C SER A 185 4.11 -10.39 10.85
N LEU A 186 3.68 -9.12 10.75
CA LEU A 186 4.22 -8.04 11.57
C LEU A 186 3.88 -8.27 13.06
N ASN A 187 2.74 -8.93 13.32
CA ASN A 187 2.19 -9.20 14.65
C ASN A 187 2.23 -7.94 15.54
N LEU A 188 1.72 -6.84 15.02
CA LEU A 188 1.61 -5.56 15.72
C LEU A 188 0.40 -5.60 16.66
N THR A 189 0.60 -5.41 17.96
CA THR A 189 -0.52 -5.31 18.90
C THR A 189 -1.02 -3.87 18.99
N HIS A 190 -2.31 -3.65 18.86
CA HIS A 190 -2.99 -2.36 19.10
C HIS A 190 -4.46 -2.62 19.45
N PRO A 191 -5.24 -1.62 19.91
CA PRO A 191 -6.62 -1.84 20.37
C PRO A 191 -7.59 -2.44 19.36
N LEU A 192 -7.27 -2.38 18.06
CA LEU A 192 -8.08 -2.89 16.95
C LEU A 192 -7.45 -4.10 16.23
N HIS A 193 -6.46 -4.76 16.86
CA HIS A 193 -5.68 -5.84 16.26
C HIS A 193 -6.52 -7.06 15.86
N GLU A 194 -7.50 -7.43 16.68
CA GLU A 194 -8.35 -8.59 16.37
C GLU A 194 -9.29 -8.31 15.20
N GLU A 195 -9.69 -7.04 15.00
CA GLU A 195 -10.42 -6.62 13.81
C GLU A 195 -9.54 -6.55 12.56
N THR A 196 -8.31 -6.02 12.65
CA THR A 196 -7.42 -5.92 11.48
C THR A 196 -7.01 -7.29 10.95
N LYS A 197 -6.92 -8.32 11.80
CA LYS A 197 -6.72 -9.72 11.36
C LYS A 197 -7.80 -10.25 10.45
N LYS A 198 -9.04 -9.75 10.57
CA LYS A 198 -10.19 -10.18 9.77
C LYS A 198 -10.27 -9.43 8.44
N VAL A 199 -9.38 -8.46 8.20
CA VAL A 199 -9.29 -7.76 6.92
C VAL A 199 -8.42 -8.58 5.97
N LYS A 200 -9.00 -8.96 4.83
CA LYS A 200 -8.30 -9.67 3.75
C LYS A 200 -8.28 -8.85 2.50
N PHE A 201 -7.23 -9.03 1.70
CA PHE A 201 -7.18 -8.47 0.36
C PHE A 201 -7.92 -9.43 -0.58
N ASP A 202 -8.93 -8.91 -1.26
CA ASP A 202 -9.65 -9.63 -2.30
C ASP A 202 -9.02 -9.31 -3.67
N ASN A 203 -8.50 -10.36 -4.32
CA ASN A 203 -7.80 -10.25 -5.59
C ASN A 203 -8.74 -9.89 -6.74
N ASP A 204 -10.01 -10.28 -6.67
CA ASP A 204 -10.98 -10.05 -7.74
C ASP A 204 -11.40 -8.58 -7.78
N THR A 205 -11.74 -8.03 -6.61
CA THR A 205 -12.14 -6.62 -6.48
C THR A 205 -10.95 -5.67 -6.28
N LYS A 206 -9.75 -6.21 -6.02
CA LYS A 206 -8.52 -5.47 -5.67
C LYS A 206 -8.72 -4.54 -4.47
N ARG A 207 -9.49 -5.00 -3.48
CA ARG A 207 -9.86 -4.21 -2.30
C ARG A 207 -9.60 -4.98 -1.01
N PHE A 208 -9.42 -4.24 0.06
CA PHE A 208 -9.39 -4.80 1.40
C PHE A 208 -10.83 -4.93 1.89
N ILE A 209 -11.21 -6.15 2.27
CA ILE A 209 -12.55 -6.49 2.74
C ILE A 209 -12.45 -6.89 4.21
N TYR A 210 -13.28 -6.27 5.03
CA TYR A 210 -13.43 -6.61 6.44
C TYR A 210 -14.47 -7.72 6.60
N GLU A 211 -14.02 -8.95 6.82
CA GLU A 211 -14.91 -10.11 7.00
C GLU A 211 -15.59 -10.09 8.38
N ASN A 212 -16.88 -10.42 8.42
CA ASN A 212 -17.66 -10.55 9.65
C ASN A 212 -17.57 -9.30 10.53
N GLN A 213 -18.22 -8.23 10.08
CA GLN A 213 -18.29 -6.92 10.75
C GLN A 213 -18.47 -7.13 12.26
N ALA A 214 -17.45 -6.73 13.03
CA ALA A 214 -17.53 -6.85 14.48
C ALA A 214 -18.64 -5.95 15.03
N GLU A 215 -19.21 -6.38 16.15
CA GLU A 215 -20.07 -5.55 16.96
C GLU A 215 -19.33 -4.24 17.29
N VAL A 216 -19.93 -3.13 16.90
CA VAL A 216 -19.40 -1.79 17.17
C VAL A 216 -20.10 -1.29 18.42
N GLY A 217 -19.31 -0.95 19.45
CA GLY A 217 -19.83 -0.42 20.71
C GLY A 217 -20.35 1.02 20.58
N GLU A 218 -20.35 1.72 21.70
CA GLU A 218 -20.70 3.14 21.77
C GLU A 218 -19.56 4.04 21.26
N ALA A 219 -19.90 5.24 20.80
CA ALA A 219 -18.92 6.19 20.29
C ALA A 219 -17.83 6.53 21.33
N SER A 220 -18.21 6.62 22.61
CA SER A 220 -17.30 6.86 23.74
C SER A 220 -16.31 5.74 23.99
N GLU A 221 -16.57 4.52 23.52
CA GLU A 221 -15.66 3.38 23.66
C GLU A 221 -14.82 3.16 22.39
N GLU A 222 -15.42 3.37 21.22
CA GLU A 222 -14.80 3.05 19.93
C GLU A 222 -13.84 4.14 19.46
N LEU A 223 -14.17 5.41 19.63
CA LEU A 223 -13.34 6.51 19.14
C LEU A 223 -11.96 6.59 19.80
N PRO A 224 -11.80 6.38 21.12
CA PRO A 224 -10.47 6.29 21.74
C PRO A 224 -9.64 5.13 21.20
N LYS A 225 -10.25 3.96 20.96
CA LYS A 225 -9.56 2.79 20.39
C LYS A 225 -9.05 3.09 18.98
N ILE A 226 -9.85 3.80 18.18
CA ILE A 226 -9.47 4.25 16.83
C ILE A 226 -8.27 5.20 16.90
N ALA A 227 -8.33 6.23 17.75
CA ALA A 227 -7.24 7.19 17.89
C ALA A 227 -5.93 6.51 18.36
N ASP A 228 -6.00 5.68 19.39
CA ASP A 228 -4.85 4.95 19.91
C ASP A 228 -4.22 4.02 18.83
N ALA A 229 -5.04 3.24 18.13
CA ALA A 229 -4.55 2.39 17.04
C ALA A 229 -3.86 3.20 15.91
N LEU A 230 -4.41 4.35 15.53
CA LEU A 230 -3.80 5.26 14.55
C LEU A 230 -2.47 5.83 15.06
N MET A 231 -2.38 6.21 16.33
CA MET A 231 -1.13 6.67 16.95
C MET A 231 -0.05 5.59 16.90
N ILE A 232 -0.39 4.35 17.27
CA ILE A 232 0.54 3.20 17.27
C ILE A 232 1.08 2.96 15.85
N VAL A 233 0.20 2.81 14.86
CA VAL A 233 0.62 2.52 13.47
C VAL A 233 1.44 3.68 12.90
N ARG A 234 1.03 4.92 13.14
CA ARG A 234 1.79 6.12 12.71
C ARG A 234 3.17 6.15 13.37
N HIS A 235 3.25 5.91 14.67
CA HIS A 235 4.51 5.92 15.42
C HIS A 235 5.45 4.83 14.93
N LEU A 236 4.93 3.61 14.69
CA LEU A 236 5.74 2.55 14.11
C LEU A 236 6.20 2.90 12.69
N MET A 237 5.33 3.47 11.86
CA MET A 237 5.68 3.92 10.50
C MET A 237 6.81 4.95 10.53
N LEU A 238 6.73 5.93 11.43
CA LEU A 238 7.81 6.91 11.66
C LEU A 238 9.12 6.20 12.03
N ASN A 239 9.07 5.20 12.91
CA ASN A 239 10.27 4.51 13.37
C ASN A 239 10.93 3.66 12.28
N VAL A 240 10.16 2.91 11.49
CA VAL A 240 10.70 2.06 10.40
C VAL A 240 11.16 2.86 9.18
N THR A 241 10.85 4.17 9.13
CA THR A 241 11.26 5.07 8.05
C THR A 241 12.39 6.03 8.43
N LYS A 242 12.79 6.12 9.72
CA LYS A 242 13.91 6.95 10.18
C LYS A 242 15.22 6.61 9.45
N GLY A 243 15.98 7.63 9.04
CA GLY A 243 17.36 7.48 8.56
C GLY A 243 17.57 7.36 7.05
N HIS A 244 16.54 7.54 6.21
CA HIS A 244 16.68 7.51 4.75
C HIS A 244 16.33 8.88 4.14
N SER A 245 17.26 9.51 3.41
CA SER A 245 17.25 10.97 3.16
C SER A 245 16.82 11.45 1.77
N SER A 246 16.38 10.59 0.85
CA SER A 246 15.87 11.06 -0.46
C SER A 246 14.72 10.25 -1.05
N TYR A 247 14.61 8.97 -0.67
CA TYR A 247 13.57 8.07 -1.19
C TYR A 247 12.35 7.89 -0.27
N ASN A 248 12.30 8.67 0.80
CA ASN A 248 11.27 8.58 1.83
C ASN A 248 9.98 9.35 1.50
N CYS A 249 9.87 10.01 0.34
CA CYS A 249 8.71 10.83 0.00
C CYS A 249 7.39 10.04 0.09
N THR A 250 7.33 8.81 -0.42
CA THR A 250 6.13 7.97 -0.34
C THR A 250 5.69 7.75 1.11
N PHE A 251 6.61 7.29 1.96
CA PHE A 251 6.27 6.96 3.34
C PHE A 251 6.04 8.20 4.20
N VAL A 252 6.69 9.32 3.91
CA VAL A 252 6.38 10.63 4.51
C VAL A 252 4.94 11.01 4.19
N HIS A 253 4.50 10.89 2.95
CA HIS A 253 3.10 11.16 2.59
C HIS A 253 2.13 10.18 3.28
N ILE A 254 2.48 8.89 3.40
CA ILE A 254 1.68 7.94 4.17
C ILE A 254 1.54 8.39 5.64
N ILE A 255 2.63 8.80 6.28
CA ILE A 255 2.62 9.33 7.66
C ILE A 255 1.76 10.58 7.78
N GLU A 256 1.85 11.51 6.82
CA GLU A 256 1.01 12.72 6.79
C GLU A 256 -0.48 12.36 6.69
N LYS A 257 -0.84 11.40 5.83
CA LYS A 257 -2.23 10.96 5.70
C LYS A 257 -2.75 10.24 6.96
N LEU A 258 -1.91 9.44 7.63
CA LEU A 258 -2.25 8.86 8.93
C LEU A 258 -2.41 9.94 10.01
N SER A 259 -1.57 10.98 9.99
CA SER A 259 -1.69 12.11 10.91
C SER A 259 -3.02 12.86 10.71
N HIS A 260 -3.45 13.04 9.46
CA HIS A 260 -4.74 13.65 9.17
C HIS A 260 -5.92 12.79 9.64
N ASN A 261 -5.83 11.46 9.53
CA ASN A 261 -6.87 10.57 10.08
C ASN A 261 -6.96 10.64 11.60
N LEU A 262 -5.80 10.67 12.27
CA LEU A 262 -5.75 10.84 13.72
C LEU A 262 -6.42 12.15 14.13
N TYR A 263 -6.11 13.25 13.46
CA TYR A 263 -6.75 14.55 13.70
C TYR A 263 -8.29 14.49 13.55
N MET A 264 -8.79 13.79 12.53
CA MET A 264 -10.23 13.61 12.33
C MET A 264 -10.86 12.75 13.42
N ALA A 265 -10.17 11.72 13.89
CA ALA A 265 -10.61 10.89 15.01
C ALA A 265 -10.68 11.71 16.31
N GLU A 266 -9.65 12.49 16.62
CA GLU A 266 -9.61 13.40 17.77
C GLU A 266 -10.75 14.42 17.72
N THR A 267 -11.05 14.94 16.53
CA THR A 267 -12.17 15.87 16.31
C THR A 267 -13.52 15.20 16.60
N ALA A 268 -13.70 13.95 16.18
CA ALA A 268 -14.92 13.18 16.42
C ALA A 268 -15.11 12.79 17.91
N MET A 269 -14.02 12.66 18.67
CA MET A 269 -14.03 12.34 20.10
C MET A 269 -14.61 13.43 21.00
N ASN A 270 -14.79 14.66 20.48
CA ASN A 270 -15.42 15.79 21.16
C ASN A 270 -15.02 15.92 22.65
N ASN A 271 -13.73 16.17 22.91
CA ASN A 271 -13.15 16.39 24.24
C ASN A 271 -12.87 15.14 25.09
N GLN A 272 -13.01 13.93 24.55
CA GLN A 272 -12.53 12.73 25.24
C GLN A 272 -11.00 12.65 25.20
N LEU A 273 -10.39 12.23 26.31
CA LEU A 273 -8.94 12.01 26.39
C LEU A 273 -8.57 10.71 25.66
N CYS A 274 -7.46 10.74 24.91
CA CYS A 274 -6.76 9.53 24.47
C CYS A 274 -5.25 9.65 24.67
N SER A 275 -4.64 8.50 24.88
CA SER A 275 -3.20 8.31 24.97
C SER A 275 -2.81 7.07 24.20
N MET A 276 -1.64 7.10 23.58
CA MET A 276 -1.11 5.92 22.91
C MET A 276 -0.78 4.82 23.94
N SER A 277 -1.32 3.62 23.76
CA SER A 277 -0.98 2.47 24.58
C SER A 277 0.37 1.87 24.17
N SER A 278 0.95 1.08 25.08
CA SER A 278 2.12 0.28 24.75
C SER A 278 1.77 -0.74 23.68
N TYR A 279 2.71 -0.98 22.78
CA TYR A 279 2.52 -1.94 21.69
C TYR A 279 3.74 -2.83 21.51
N THR A 280 3.52 -3.95 20.85
CA THR A 280 4.55 -4.92 20.50
C THR A 280 4.48 -5.20 19.00
N TYR A 281 5.61 -5.51 18.39
CA TYR A 281 5.66 -5.96 17.00
C TYR A 281 6.84 -6.91 16.80
N THR A 282 6.78 -7.73 15.76
CA THR A 282 7.86 -8.66 15.42
C THR A 282 8.82 -8.00 14.44
N GLY A 283 10.09 -7.87 14.84
CA GLY A 283 11.15 -7.29 14.02
C GLY A 283 11.66 -8.19 12.88
N SER A 284 10.96 -9.29 12.57
CA SER A 284 11.37 -10.27 11.56
C SER A 284 10.58 -10.16 10.25
N TYR A 285 9.78 -9.10 10.09
CA TYR A 285 9.07 -8.88 8.82
C TYR A 285 10.10 -8.46 7.75
N PRO A 286 10.19 -9.13 6.59
CA PRO A 286 11.31 -8.90 5.67
C PRO A 286 11.40 -7.46 5.17
N ASP A 287 10.27 -6.84 4.84
CA ASP A 287 10.16 -5.41 4.51
C ASP A 287 9.25 -4.71 5.50
N HIS A 288 9.83 -4.16 6.57
CA HIS A 288 9.07 -3.51 7.64
C HIS A 288 8.22 -2.35 7.14
N LYS A 289 8.67 -1.60 6.12
CA LYS A 289 7.92 -0.44 5.62
C LYS A 289 6.66 -0.92 4.91
N PHE A 290 6.78 -1.95 4.08
CA PHE A 290 5.63 -2.58 3.45
C PHE A 290 4.68 -3.21 4.48
N GLY A 291 5.21 -3.97 5.44
CA GLY A 291 4.41 -4.64 6.46
C GLY A 291 3.59 -3.68 7.32
N VAL A 292 4.20 -2.58 7.78
CA VAL A 292 3.49 -1.53 8.54
C VAL A 292 2.48 -0.80 7.65
N THR A 293 2.75 -0.65 6.35
CA THR A 293 1.81 -0.01 5.43
C THR A 293 0.58 -0.88 5.16
N LEU A 294 0.76 -2.20 5.02
CA LEU A 294 -0.37 -3.12 4.94
C LEU A 294 -1.22 -3.08 6.21
N GLU A 295 -0.59 -3.02 7.38
CA GLU A 295 -1.33 -2.88 8.65
C GLU A 295 -2.11 -1.57 8.70
N ALA A 296 -1.54 -0.46 8.20
CA ALA A 296 -2.22 0.82 8.08
C ALA A 296 -3.46 0.75 7.17
N ILE A 297 -3.37 0.08 6.02
CA ILE A 297 -4.52 -0.10 5.11
C ILE A 297 -5.62 -0.94 5.79
N LYS A 298 -5.25 -2.04 6.44
CA LYS A 298 -6.20 -2.88 7.18
C LYS A 298 -6.88 -2.10 8.31
N LEU A 299 -6.10 -1.34 9.07
CA LEU A 299 -6.61 -0.48 10.13
C LEU A 299 -7.63 0.53 9.58
N LEU A 300 -7.31 1.24 8.49
CA LEU A 300 -8.23 2.19 7.87
C LEU A 300 -9.51 1.53 7.35
N THR A 301 -9.42 0.30 6.85
CA THR A 301 -10.59 -0.49 6.43
C THR A 301 -11.54 -0.73 7.61
N VAL A 302 -10.99 -1.14 8.77
CA VAL A 302 -11.76 -1.33 10.01
C VAL A 302 -12.35 -0.01 10.50
N ILE A 303 -11.55 1.06 10.52
CA ILE A 303 -11.95 2.39 11.00
C ILE A 303 -13.10 2.95 10.16
N GLN A 304 -13.01 2.89 8.82
CA GLN A 304 -14.08 3.33 7.93
C GLN A 304 -15.39 2.60 8.26
N GLN A 305 -15.33 1.28 8.45
CA GLN A 305 -16.52 0.49 8.78
C GLN A 305 -17.08 0.85 10.16
N LYS A 306 -16.23 1.04 11.18
CA LYS A 306 -16.68 1.47 12.51
C LYS A 306 -17.35 2.84 12.47
N TYR A 307 -16.78 3.82 11.76
CA TYR A 307 -17.42 5.12 11.57
C TYR A 307 -18.78 5.02 10.87
N LYS A 308 -18.90 4.14 9.88
CA LYS A 308 -20.18 3.89 9.20
C LYS A 308 -21.26 3.42 10.19
N VAL A 309 -20.94 2.42 11.02
CA VAL A 309 -21.90 1.89 12.01
C VAL A 309 -22.24 2.91 13.09
N LEU A 310 -21.25 3.67 13.58
CA LEU A 310 -21.49 4.74 14.56
C LEU A 310 -22.41 5.84 14.00
N LEU A 311 -22.27 6.17 12.71
CA LEU A 311 -23.16 7.12 12.03
C LEU A 311 -24.59 6.60 11.87
N GLU A 312 -24.74 5.32 11.57
CA GLU A 312 -26.07 4.68 11.45
C GLU A 312 -26.78 4.72 12.80
N LYS A 313 -26.10 4.33 13.89
CA LYS A 313 -26.65 4.44 15.25
C LYS A 313 -27.09 5.85 15.64
N GLN A 314 -26.28 6.87 15.34
CA GLN A 314 -26.63 8.26 15.67
C GLN A 314 -27.88 8.75 14.92
N ARG A 315 -28.10 8.30 13.69
CA ARG A 315 -29.33 8.65 12.94
C ARG A 315 -30.55 7.99 13.55
N ASP A 316 -30.43 6.71 13.91
CA ASP A 316 -31.53 5.98 14.53
C ASP A 316 -31.94 6.62 15.87
N GLU A 317 -30.98 7.14 16.64
CA GLU A 317 -31.23 7.90 17.88
C GLU A 317 -31.90 9.26 17.63
N GLU A 318 -31.53 9.98 16.57
CA GLU A 318 -32.17 11.25 16.19
C GLU A 318 -33.62 11.04 15.70
N ASP A 319 -33.90 9.95 14.99
CA ASP A 319 -35.25 9.62 14.49
C ASP A 319 -36.22 9.19 15.62
N LEU A 320 -35.69 8.82 16.79
CA LEU A 320 -36.46 8.42 17.99
C LEU A 320 -36.84 9.61 18.90
N HIS A 321 -36.30 10.80 18.67
CA HIS A 321 -36.44 11.99 19.53
C HIS A 321 -37.18 13.15 18.85
#